data_AF-A0A2S5MVV0-F1
#
_entry.id   AF-A0A2S5MVV0-F1
#
_cell.length_a   1.000
_cell.length_b   1.000
_cell.length_c   1.000
_cell.angle_alpha   90.00
_cell.angle_beta   90.00
_cell.angle_gamma   90.00
#
_symmetry.space_group_name_H-M   'P 1'
#
loop_
_entity.id
_entity.type
_entity.pdbx_description
1 polymer ?
#
loop_
_entity_poly.entity_id
_entity_poly.type
_entity_poly.pdbx_seq_one_letter_code
_entity_poly.pdbx_strand_id
1 'polypeptide(L)'
;MPMNGFGLTGLASTGATLTDTYDGFGAHFALESVQYPSRQASGLHDPRIAILEINAARLDDVFEARGDEMQRIVAVKLDLEGHEAPALRGAERIFARTKPLLMIEEANRNPEVVKVMTGYGYFHCERHNGCLVAHSEISMMNDGFWVHPEKISEYRRLGIFKGDAP
;
A
#
# COMPACT_ATOMS: atom_id res chain seq x y z
N MET A 1 -27.24 11.74 35.07
CA MET A 1 -26.49 11.86 33.80
C MET A 1 -25.04 12.17 34.13
N PRO A 2 -24.10 11.25 33.86
CA PRO A 2 -22.69 11.60 33.67
C PRO A 2 -22.28 11.37 32.21
N MET A 3 -21.60 12.37 31.65
CA MET A 3 -20.88 12.23 30.38
C MET A 3 -19.59 11.45 30.62
N ASN A 4 -19.39 10.35 29.89
CA ASN A 4 -18.11 9.67 29.81
C ASN A 4 -17.55 9.85 28.40
N GLY A 5 -16.32 10.37 28.36
CA GLY A 5 -15.63 10.83 27.16
C GLY A 5 -15.33 9.72 26.17
N PHE A 6 -15.39 10.10 24.89
CA PHE A 6 -14.81 9.35 23.79
C PHE A 6 -13.29 9.40 23.90
N GLY A 7 -12.68 8.26 24.25
CA GLY A 7 -11.25 8.05 24.03
C GLY A 7 -11.03 7.60 22.60
N LEU A 8 -10.26 8.37 21.82
CA LEU A 8 -9.67 7.90 20.58
C LEU A 8 -8.68 6.78 20.91
N THR A 9 -9.02 5.54 20.58
CA THR A 9 -8.07 4.42 20.63
C THR A 9 -7.46 4.16 19.25
N GLY A 10 -6.18 4.51 19.14
CA GLY A 10 -5.15 3.81 18.36
C GLY A 10 -5.31 3.75 16.83
N LEU A 11 -4.54 4.57 16.11
CA LEU A 11 -4.02 4.16 14.81
C LEU A 11 -2.94 3.10 15.07
N ALA A 12 -3.26 1.83 14.81
CA ALA A 12 -2.25 0.79 14.73
C ALA A 12 -1.66 0.80 13.32
N SER A 13 -0.40 1.23 13.18
CA SER A 13 0.40 0.83 12.03
C SER A 13 0.92 -0.57 12.33
N THR A 14 0.58 -1.55 11.49
CA THR A 14 1.15 -2.90 11.56
C THR A 14 2.27 -2.99 10.56
N GLY A 15 3.50 -2.77 11.01
CA GLY A 15 4.67 -3.12 10.23
C GLY A 15 4.88 -4.64 10.29
N ALA A 16 4.86 -5.31 9.15
CA ALA A 16 5.09 -6.75 9.05
C ALA A 16 6.34 -7.00 8.19
N THR A 17 7.42 -7.45 8.83
CA THR A 17 8.59 -7.98 8.11
C THR A 17 8.33 -9.44 7.78
N LEU A 18 8.05 -9.76 6.51
CA LEU A 18 8.01 -11.14 6.04
C LEU A 18 9.44 -11.62 5.75
N THR A 19 9.78 -12.85 6.14
CA THR A 19 11.05 -13.48 5.79
C THR A 19 10.83 -14.50 4.69
N ASP A 20 11.63 -14.40 3.64
CA ASP A 20 11.59 -15.25 2.46
C ASP A 20 11.86 -16.71 2.86
N THR A 21 10.88 -17.60 2.73
CA THR A 21 11.11 -19.04 2.76
C THR A 21 10.60 -19.62 1.44
N TYR A 22 11.49 -20.37 0.79
CA TYR A 22 11.22 -21.10 -0.44
C TYR A 22 9.99 -21.99 -0.24
N ASP A 23 8.99 -21.76 -1.10
CA ASP A 23 7.78 -22.57 -1.37
C ASP A 23 6.45 -21.86 -1.04
N GLY A 24 6.02 -20.99 -1.96
CA GLY A 24 4.61 -20.62 -2.12
C GLY A 24 4.13 -19.47 -1.23
N PHE A 25 3.87 -18.31 -1.83
CA PHE A 25 3.22 -17.17 -1.18
C PHE A 25 1.67 -17.32 -1.26
N GLY A 26 0.97 -17.57 -0.14
CA GLY A 26 -0.50 -17.39 -0.04
C GLY A 26 -0.98 -16.65 1.24
N ALA A 27 -1.86 -15.60 1.12
CA ALA A 27 -2.52 -14.65 2.09
C ALA A 27 -4.00 -14.57 1.94
N HIS A 28 -4.61 -14.42 3.10
CA HIS A 28 -5.76 -13.58 3.22
C HIS A 28 -5.53 -12.60 4.36
N PHE A 29 -5.69 -11.30 4.10
CA PHE A 29 -5.84 -10.31 5.16
C PHE A 29 -7.31 -10.32 5.60
N ALA A 30 -7.59 -11.08 6.66
CA ALA A 30 -8.76 -10.94 7.49
C ALA A 30 -8.29 -10.74 8.93
N LEU A 31 -8.53 -9.55 9.49
CA LEU A 31 -8.30 -9.27 10.91
C LEU A 31 -9.39 -9.97 11.72
N GLU A 32 -9.18 -11.24 12.06
CA GLU A 32 -9.88 -11.84 13.19
C GLU A 32 -9.18 -11.38 14.48
N SER A 33 -9.97 -10.89 15.42
CA SER A 33 -9.53 -10.21 16.64
C SER A 33 -8.44 -10.97 17.40
N VAL A 34 -7.26 -10.37 17.57
CA VAL A 34 -6.23 -10.87 18.49
C VAL A 34 -6.71 -10.66 19.93
N GLN A 35 -7.05 -11.75 20.62
CA GLN A 35 -7.35 -11.73 22.05
C GLN A 35 -6.04 -11.65 22.85
N TYR A 36 -5.76 -10.48 23.45
CA TYR A 36 -4.67 -10.35 24.42
C TYR A 36 -5.13 -10.80 25.81
N PRO A 37 -4.36 -11.64 26.52
CA PRO A 37 -4.69 -12.00 27.91
C PRO A 37 -4.66 -10.76 28.82
N SER A 38 -5.62 -10.71 29.75
CA SER A 38 -5.88 -9.58 30.66
C SER A 38 -4.71 -9.28 31.60
N ARG A 39 -4.38 -7.98 31.74
CA ARG A 39 -3.28 -7.42 32.54
C ARG A 39 -3.32 -7.80 34.03
N GLN A 40 -2.18 -8.21 34.59
CA GLN A 40 -1.76 -7.75 35.91
C GLN A 40 -0.62 -6.75 35.74
N ALA A 41 -0.78 -5.55 36.30
CA ALA A 41 0.12 -4.44 36.14
C ALA A 41 1.21 -4.44 37.22
N SER A 42 2.46 -4.67 36.84
CA SER A 42 3.61 -4.30 37.65
C SER A 42 4.87 -4.16 36.80
N GLY A 43 5.48 -2.96 36.82
CA GLY A 43 6.90 -2.71 36.55
C GLY A 43 7.36 -2.83 35.09
N LEU A 44 7.96 -1.75 34.56
CA LEU A 44 8.66 -1.62 33.28
C LEU A 44 8.11 -2.44 32.09
N HIS A 45 7.60 -1.74 31.08
CA HIS A 45 7.16 -2.33 29.81
C HIS A 45 8.32 -3.00 29.07
N ASP A 46 8.62 -4.25 29.41
CA ASP A 46 9.38 -5.15 28.57
C ASP A 46 8.62 -5.29 27.24
N PRO A 47 9.19 -4.92 26.08
CA PRO A 47 8.52 -5.07 24.81
C PRO A 47 8.20 -6.55 24.58
N ARG A 48 6.91 -6.89 24.69
CA ARG A 48 6.43 -8.24 24.36
C ARG A 48 6.34 -8.35 22.85
N ILE A 49 7.33 -9.00 22.25
CA ILE A 49 7.31 -9.39 20.84
C ILE A 49 6.43 -10.63 20.71
N ALA A 50 5.44 -10.57 19.82
CA ALA A 50 4.70 -11.73 19.37
C ALA A 50 5.06 -11.98 17.90
N ILE A 51 5.39 -13.23 17.57
CA ILE A 51 5.57 -13.66 16.18
C ILE A 51 4.25 -14.29 15.75
N LEU A 52 3.65 -13.77 14.69
CA LEU A 52 2.44 -14.29 14.09
C LEU A 52 2.76 -14.77 12.69
N GLU A 53 2.48 -16.05 12.42
CA GLU A 53 2.43 -16.55 11.05
C GLU A 53 1.10 -16.09 10.43
N ILE A 54 1.21 -15.35 9.33
CA ILE A 54 0.07 -14.94 8.52
C ILE A 54 0.20 -15.57 7.14
N ASN A 55 -0.94 -15.77 6.50
CA ASN A 55 -0.95 -16.08 5.09
C ASN A 55 -0.56 -14.75 4.31
N ALA A 56 0.26 -14.79 3.22
CA ALA A 56 0.70 -13.78 2.17
C ALA A 56 0.26 -13.99 0.64
N ALA A 57 -0.70 -13.31 -0.05
CA ALA A 57 -1.31 -13.71 -1.36
C ALA A 57 -1.22 -12.60 -2.38
N ARG A 58 -1.37 -12.99 -3.64
CA ARG A 58 -1.56 -12.08 -4.76
C ARG A 58 -2.83 -11.24 -4.58
N LEU A 59 -2.69 -9.93 -4.78
CA LEU A 59 -3.83 -9.01 -4.80
C LEU A 59 -4.86 -9.44 -5.86
N ASP A 60 -4.41 -9.90 -7.04
CA ASP A 60 -5.30 -10.34 -8.10
C ASP A 60 -6.27 -11.43 -7.61
N ASP A 61 -5.77 -12.42 -6.85
CA ASP A 61 -6.57 -13.55 -6.38
C ASP A 61 -7.56 -13.12 -5.28
N VAL A 62 -7.16 -12.17 -4.43
CA VAL A 62 -8.04 -11.57 -3.40
C VAL A 62 -9.22 -10.83 -4.05
N PHE A 63 -8.98 -10.08 -5.14
CA PHE A 63 -10.04 -9.34 -5.80
C PHE A 63 -10.88 -10.20 -6.75
N GLU A 64 -10.29 -11.22 -7.38
CA GLU A 64 -11.05 -12.19 -8.19
C GLU A 64 -12.05 -12.98 -7.35
N ALA A 65 -11.66 -13.38 -6.13
CA ALA A 65 -12.57 -14.03 -5.18
C ALA A 65 -13.76 -13.13 -4.75
N ARG A 66 -13.66 -11.81 -4.95
CA ARG A 66 -14.72 -10.82 -4.67
C ARG A 66 -15.56 -10.46 -5.90
N GLY A 67 -15.30 -11.07 -7.06
CA GLY A 67 -16.05 -10.85 -8.30
C GLY A 67 -15.71 -9.53 -9.01
N ASP A 68 -16.73 -8.86 -9.57
CA ASP A 68 -16.56 -7.68 -10.44
C ASP A 68 -16.07 -6.40 -9.72
N GLU A 69 -15.77 -6.47 -8.43
CA GLU A 69 -15.26 -5.33 -7.65
C GLU A 69 -13.91 -4.81 -8.17
N MET A 70 -13.13 -5.68 -8.83
CA MET A 70 -11.85 -5.30 -9.44
C MET A 70 -11.98 -4.10 -10.39
N GLN A 71 -13.10 -3.98 -11.12
CA GLN A 71 -13.34 -2.91 -12.10
C GLN A 71 -13.48 -1.52 -11.47
N ARG A 72 -13.70 -1.44 -10.16
CA ARG A 72 -13.95 -0.16 -9.45
C ARG A 72 -12.71 0.39 -8.76
N ILE A 73 -11.58 -0.33 -8.81
CA ILE A 73 -10.34 0.10 -8.16
C ILE A 73 -9.73 1.25 -8.95
N VAL A 74 -9.87 2.47 -8.41
CA VAL A 74 -9.31 3.70 -9.00
C VAL A 74 -7.99 4.13 -8.36
N ALA A 75 -7.71 3.68 -7.14
CA ALA A 75 -6.48 3.99 -6.43
C ALA A 75 -6.07 2.86 -5.48
N VAL A 76 -4.77 2.72 -5.21
CA VAL A 76 -4.18 1.74 -4.29
C VAL A 76 -3.12 2.43 -3.43
N LYS A 77 -3.13 2.20 -2.11
CA LYS A 77 -2.02 2.51 -1.21
C LYS A 77 -1.29 1.22 -0.84
N LEU A 78 0.03 1.20 -0.97
CA LEU A 78 0.89 0.10 -0.52
C LEU A 78 1.88 0.61 0.53
N ASP A 79 1.94 -0.14 1.62
CA ASP A 79 2.70 0.15 2.84
C ASP A 79 2.90 -1.22 3.50
N LEU A 80 3.98 -1.90 3.09
CA LEU A 80 4.23 -3.31 3.39
C LEU A 80 5.64 -3.53 3.96
N GLU A 81 6.25 -2.48 4.51
CA GLU A 81 7.55 -2.51 5.17
C GLU A 81 8.61 -3.26 4.35
N GLY A 82 8.73 -2.93 3.06
CA GLY A 82 9.72 -3.49 2.14
C GLY A 82 9.22 -4.63 1.24
N HIS A 83 7.95 -5.04 1.37
CA HIS A 83 7.33 -6.10 0.55
C HIS A 83 6.48 -5.58 -0.60
N GLU A 84 6.71 -4.34 -1.04
CA GLU A 84 5.94 -3.69 -2.10
C GLU A 84 6.15 -4.39 -3.44
N ALA A 85 7.39 -4.73 -3.81
CA ALA A 85 7.67 -5.32 -5.12
C ALA A 85 6.98 -6.68 -5.35
N PRO A 86 7.01 -7.65 -4.41
CA PRO A 86 6.21 -8.87 -4.51
C PRO A 86 4.70 -8.60 -4.61
N ALA A 87 4.17 -7.68 -3.81
CA ALA A 87 2.75 -7.33 -3.85
C ALA A 87 2.33 -6.74 -5.19
N LEU A 88 3.15 -5.84 -5.76
CA LEU A 88 2.95 -5.26 -7.09
C LEU A 88 2.92 -6.34 -8.19
N ARG A 89 3.84 -7.31 -8.15
CA ARG A 89 3.84 -8.44 -9.10
C ARG A 89 2.58 -9.30 -8.95
N GLY A 90 2.06 -9.43 -7.74
CA GLY A 90 0.80 -10.12 -7.46
C GLY A 90 -0.46 -9.37 -7.91
N ALA A 91 -0.35 -8.15 -8.42
CA ALA A 91 -1.44 -7.27 -8.83
C ALA A 91 -1.46 -6.98 -10.35
N GLU A 92 -0.81 -7.82 -11.15
CA GLU A 92 -0.66 -7.65 -12.60
C GLU A 92 -2.01 -7.46 -13.32
N ARG A 93 -3.03 -8.27 -13.00
CA ARG A 93 -4.35 -8.17 -13.67
C ARG A 93 -5.04 -6.87 -13.33
N ILE A 94 -4.92 -6.40 -12.10
CA ILE A 94 -5.46 -5.09 -11.66
C ILE A 94 -4.80 -3.97 -12.47
N PHE A 95 -3.48 -3.95 -12.56
CA PHE A 95 -2.75 -2.88 -13.27
C PHE A 95 -3.00 -2.89 -14.77
N ALA A 96 -3.05 -4.08 -15.39
CA ALA A 96 -3.36 -4.20 -16.81
C ALA A 96 -4.78 -3.69 -17.14
N ARG A 97 -5.75 -3.88 -16.24
CA ARG A 97 -7.16 -3.58 -16.48
C ARG A 97 -7.56 -2.17 -16.08
N THR A 98 -7.32 -1.78 -14.83
CA THR A 98 -7.90 -0.54 -14.28
C THR A 98 -6.93 0.63 -14.24
N LYS A 99 -5.62 0.34 -14.28
CA LYS A 99 -4.54 1.33 -14.25
C LYS A 99 -4.73 2.33 -13.09
N PRO A 100 -4.86 1.86 -11.83
CA PRO A 100 -5.18 2.73 -10.69
C PRO A 100 -4.05 3.73 -10.44
N LEU A 101 -4.36 4.85 -9.77
CA LEU A 101 -3.34 5.68 -9.13
C LEU A 101 -2.71 4.91 -7.97
N LEU A 102 -1.38 4.84 -7.87
CA LEU A 102 -0.74 4.23 -6.71
C LEU A 102 -0.06 5.27 -5.82
N MET A 103 -0.10 5.01 -4.52
CA MET A 103 0.73 5.65 -3.50
C MET A 103 1.52 4.56 -2.80
N ILE A 104 2.85 4.61 -2.90
CA ILE A 104 3.75 3.58 -2.37
C ILE A 104 4.72 4.23 -1.41
N GLU A 105 4.91 3.61 -0.25
CA GLU A 105 5.92 4.02 0.72
C GLU A 105 7.35 3.94 0.11
N GLU A 106 8.25 4.76 0.62
CA GLU A 106 9.62 4.95 0.16
C GLU A 106 9.74 5.53 -1.26
N ALA A 107 8.62 5.92 -1.87
CA ALA A 107 8.52 6.54 -3.17
C ALA A 107 9.18 5.72 -4.30
N ASN A 108 10.30 6.20 -4.86
CA ASN A 108 11.09 5.51 -5.88
C ASN A 108 12.49 5.14 -5.38
N ARG A 109 12.70 5.08 -4.05
CA ARG A 109 13.98 4.68 -3.45
C ARG A 109 14.24 3.18 -3.53
N ASN A 110 13.19 2.38 -3.63
CA ASN A 110 13.30 0.93 -3.83
C ASN A 110 13.44 0.61 -5.34
N PRO A 111 14.61 0.15 -5.81
CA PRO A 111 14.86 -0.10 -7.24
C PRO A 111 14.00 -1.23 -7.82
N GLU A 112 13.60 -2.21 -7.01
CA GLU A 112 12.73 -3.30 -7.47
C GLU A 112 11.29 -2.80 -7.69
N VAL A 113 10.80 -1.91 -6.84
CA VAL A 113 9.52 -1.20 -7.06
C VAL A 113 9.59 -0.39 -8.36
N VAL A 114 10.65 0.39 -8.54
CA VAL A 114 10.84 1.19 -9.77
C VAL A 114 10.81 0.31 -11.02
N LYS A 115 11.54 -0.81 -11.00
CA LYS A 115 11.59 -1.77 -12.10
C LYS A 115 10.22 -2.38 -12.41
N VAL A 116 9.47 -2.78 -11.39
CA VAL A 116 8.13 -3.37 -11.57
C VAL A 116 7.16 -2.33 -12.12
N MET A 117 7.11 -1.14 -11.53
CA MET A 117 6.17 -0.09 -11.95
C MET A 117 6.44 0.42 -13.37
N THR A 118 7.72 0.66 -13.71
CA THR A 118 8.10 1.03 -15.07
C THR A 118 7.80 -0.09 -16.07
N GLY A 119 7.97 -1.35 -15.69
CA GLY A 119 7.55 -2.51 -16.48
C GLY A 119 6.04 -2.54 -16.78
N TYR A 120 5.21 -2.01 -15.88
CA TYR A 120 3.77 -1.81 -16.10
C TYR A 120 3.41 -0.50 -16.81
N GLY A 121 4.39 0.27 -17.28
CA GLY A 121 4.17 1.53 -18.00
C GLY A 121 3.83 2.72 -17.11
N TYR A 122 4.07 2.63 -15.81
CA TYR A 122 3.88 3.74 -14.87
C TYR A 122 5.10 4.63 -14.79
N PHE A 123 4.88 5.90 -14.46
CA PHE A 123 5.93 6.86 -14.12
C PHE A 123 5.72 7.44 -12.72
N HIS A 124 6.83 7.82 -12.09
CA HIS A 124 6.85 8.36 -10.75
C HIS A 124 6.46 9.85 -10.72
N CYS A 125 5.74 10.22 -9.67
CA CYS A 125 5.23 11.56 -9.41
C CYS A 125 5.39 11.91 -7.93
N GLU A 126 5.53 13.20 -7.65
CA GLU A 126 5.44 13.75 -6.30
C GLU A 126 4.22 14.66 -6.17
N ARG A 127 3.75 14.84 -4.93
CA ARG A 127 2.65 15.75 -4.63
C ARG A 127 3.18 17.15 -4.29
N HIS A 128 2.95 18.12 -5.16
CA HIS A 128 3.35 19.51 -5.00
C HIS A 128 2.10 20.40 -5.00
N ASN A 129 1.90 21.19 -3.94
CA ASN A 129 0.76 22.13 -3.81
C ASN A 129 -0.61 21.48 -4.11
N GLY A 130 -0.81 20.25 -3.65
CA GLY A 130 -2.06 19.52 -3.82
C GLY A 130 -2.23 18.77 -5.15
N CYS A 131 -1.28 18.89 -6.08
CA CYS A 131 -1.32 18.18 -7.37
C CYS A 131 -0.12 17.24 -7.52
N LEU A 132 -0.29 16.19 -8.32
CA LEU A 132 0.78 15.32 -8.76
C LEU A 132 1.54 15.96 -9.92
N VAL A 133 2.86 15.90 -9.84
CA VAL A 133 3.80 16.37 -10.85
C VAL A 133 4.79 15.25 -11.14
N ALA A 134 5.08 14.99 -12.42
CA ALA A 134 6.06 13.98 -12.81
C ALA A 134 7.43 14.29 -12.19
N HIS A 135 8.11 13.26 -11.69
CA HIS A 135 9.40 13.40 -11.02
C HIS A 135 10.32 12.23 -11.37
N SER A 136 11.46 12.54 -12.00
CA SER A 136 12.41 11.54 -12.51
C SER A 136 13.58 11.25 -11.58
N GLU A 137 13.85 12.12 -10.61
CA GLU A 137 14.95 11.94 -9.65
C GLU A 137 14.50 11.05 -8.48
N ILE A 138 15.46 10.60 -7.67
CA ILE A 138 15.14 9.86 -6.45
C ILE A 138 14.49 10.83 -5.47
N SER A 139 13.27 10.50 -5.05
CA SER A 139 12.47 11.30 -4.14
C SER A 139 12.96 11.18 -2.70
N MET A 140 12.92 12.30 -1.99
CA MET A 140 13.11 12.36 -0.54
C MET A 140 11.78 12.28 0.24
N MET A 141 10.65 12.16 -0.47
CA MET A 141 9.33 12.01 0.15
C MET A 141 9.15 10.59 0.67
N ASN A 142 8.34 10.45 1.72
CA ASN A 142 7.95 9.13 2.22
C ASN A 142 6.96 8.46 1.29
N ASP A 143 5.98 9.21 0.77
CA ASP A 143 5.00 8.70 -0.18
C ASP A 143 5.39 9.13 -1.61
N GLY A 144 5.55 8.16 -2.50
CA GLY A 144 5.65 8.40 -3.94
C GLY A 144 4.39 7.97 -4.66
N PHE A 145 4.05 8.71 -5.71
CA PHE A 145 2.88 8.42 -6.52
C PHE A 145 3.29 7.82 -7.85
N TRP A 146 2.54 6.83 -8.32
CA TRP A 146 2.77 6.23 -9.63
C TRP A 146 1.51 6.39 -10.48
N VAL A 147 1.70 6.99 -11.66
CA VAL A 147 0.61 7.31 -12.59
C VAL A 147 0.84 6.59 -13.92
N HIS A 148 -0.23 6.01 -14.47
CA HIS A 148 -0.21 5.46 -15.82
C HIS A 148 -0.56 6.57 -16.83
N PRO A 149 0.15 6.70 -17.97
CA PRO A 149 -0.07 7.79 -18.93
C PRO A 149 -1.52 7.94 -19.42
N GLU A 150 -2.20 6.82 -19.64
CA GLU A 150 -3.62 6.81 -20.06
C GLU A 150 -4.58 7.53 -19.09
N LYS A 151 -4.21 7.71 -17.82
CA LYS A 151 -5.04 8.38 -16.82
C LYS A 151 -4.79 9.87 -16.70
N ILE A 152 -3.76 10.42 -17.36
CA ILE A 152 -3.36 11.82 -17.17
C ILE A 152 -4.47 12.79 -17.55
N SER A 153 -5.14 12.58 -18.68
CA SER A 153 -6.22 13.48 -19.14
C SER A 153 -7.36 13.55 -18.14
N GLU A 154 -7.71 12.40 -17.54
CA GLU A 154 -8.69 12.30 -16.47
C GLU A 154 -8.22 13.06 -15.22
N TYR A 155 -6.99 12.81 -14.77
CA TYR A 155 -6.44 13.45 -13.57
C TYR A 155 -6.23 14.95 -13.72
N ARG A 156 -5.89 15.45 -14.91
CA ARG A 156 -5.82 16.89 -15.20
C ARG A 156 -7.20 17.53 -15.08
N ARG A 157 -8.24 16.91 -15.65
CA ARG A 157 -9.63 17.39 -15.55
C ARG A 157 -10.11 17.45 -14.09
N LEU A 158 -9.68 16.50 -13.26
CA LEU A 158 -10.00 16.47 -11.83
C LEU A 158 -9.12 17.39 -10.97
N GLY A 159 -8.12 18.07 -11.55
CA GLY A 159 -7.17 18.89 -10.80
C GLY A 159 -6.15 18.08 -9.97
N ILE A 160 -6.08 16.77 -10.20
CA ILE A 160 -5.17 15.85 -9.50
C ILE A 160 -3.76 15.94 -10.09
N PHE A 161 -3.60 16.10 -11.41
CA PHE A 161 -2.29 16.12 -12.08
C PHE A 161 -2.01 17.46 -12.77
N LYS A 162 -0.76 17.92 -12.73
CA LYS A 162 -0.27 19.14 -13.40
C LYS A 162 1.07 18.93 -14.08
N GLY A 163 1.36 19.78 -15.06
CA GLY A 163 2.61 19.73 -15.83
C GLY A 163 2.56 18.74 -16.98
N ASP A 164 3.72 18.53 -17.60
CA ASP A 164 3.91 17.57 -18.68
C ASP A 164 4.13 16.17 -18.13
N ALA A 165 3.76 15.17 -18.93
CA ALA A 165 4.03 13.78 -18.63
C ALA A 165 5.21 13.31 -19.49
N PRO A 166 6.00 12.34 -18.99
CA PRO A 166 7.13 11.77 -19.71
C PRO A 166 6.69 10.94 -20.93
#